data_AF-A0A844YC09-F1
#
_entry.id   AF-A0A844YC09-F1
#
_cell.length_a   1.000
_cell.length_b   1.000
_cell.length_c   1.000
_cell.angle_alpha   90.00
_cell.angle_beta   90.00
_cell.angle_gamma   90.00
#
_symmetry.space_group_name_H-M   'P 1'
#
loop_
_entity.id
_entity.type
_entity.pdbx_description
1 polymer ?
#
loop_
_entity_poly.entity_id
_entity_poly.type
_entity_poly.pdbx_seq_one_letter_code
_entity_poly.pdbx_strand_id
1 'polypeptide(L)'
;MIADTSAVRVGARWRSQLWLPRQFDQKILAIILLVEAGFVAAHVISGALLEKIPAALNIAHDGSLAEWFGYILMAGAALMMWRAYRREGVVLCLTFAVVLATVMLDDSLMIHENLGAVVAREVDLVSRLGPESKDAGELVIWITIALFLLPWGIAGVIFTPVAKWPSLFLLAALIVMLALFAVGIDFLHEPVCEAFAFHWCFQAFDIIEDGGEMLSEALIFAHVWKVFR
;
A
#
# COMPACT_ATOMS: atom_id res chain seq x y z
N MET A 1 -33.81 49.63 -14.19
CA MET A 1 -32.71 49.35 -13.23
C MET A 1 -32.26 47.92 -13.49
N ILE A 2 -31.06 47.79 -14.03
CA ILE A 2 -30.53 46.58 -14.65
C ILE A 2 -29.95 45.69 -13.56
N ALA A 3 -30.39 44.43 -13.51
CA ALA A 3 -29.87 43.41 -12.61
C ALA A 3 -28.44 43.05 -13.01
N ASP A 4 -27.54 43.17 -12.03
CA ASP A 4 -26.15 42.73 -12.09
C ASP A 4 -26.10 41.20 -12.30
N THR A 5 -25.58 40.78 -13.46
CA THR A 5 -25.40 39.37 -13.86
C THR A 5 -23.93 38.98 -13.84
N SER A 6 -23.17 39.46 -12.86
CA SER A 6 -21.73 39.15 -12.71
C SER A 6 -21.40 37.81 -12.02
N ALA A 7 -22.39 36.97 -11.70
CA ALA A 7 -22.18 35.81 -10.83
C ALA A 7 -22.51 34.42 -11.43
N VAL A 8 -22.10 34.10 -12.66
CA VAL A 8 -21.91 32.67 -13.06
C VAL A 8 -20.79 32.54 -14.10
N ARG A 9 -19.53 32.66 -13.67
CA ARG A 9 -18.39 32.04 -14.38
C ARG A 9 -17.84 30.88 -13.57
N VAL A 10 -18.72 30.01 -13.09
CA VAL A 10 -18.36 28.69 -12.57
C VAL A 10 -18.47 27.70 -13.73
N GLY A 11 -17.54 27.77 -14.68
CA GLY A 11 -17.67 26.95 -15.89
C GLY A 11 -16.54 27.13 -16.88
N ALA A 12 -15.32 26.71 -16.53
CA ALA A 12 -14.28 26.45 -17.54
C ALA A 12 -13.05 25.69 -17.01
N ARG A 13 -12.75 25.71 -15.70
CA ARG A 13 -11.49 25.11 -15.19
C ARG A 13 -11.54 23.62 -14.85
N TRP A 14 -12.73 23.02 -14.75
CA TRP A 14 -12.92 21.66 -14.22
C TRP A 14 -12.60 20.53 -15.20
N ARG A 15 -12.51 20.80 -16.52
CA ARG A 15 -12.41 19.73 -17.55
C ARG A 15 -10.98 19.28 -17.90
N SER A 16 -9.93 19.79 -17.26
CA SER A 16 -8.53 19.49 -17.67
C SER A 16 -7.66 18.76 -16.64
N GLN A 17 -8.21 18.33 -15.50
CA GLN A 17 -7.42 17.71 -14.42
C GLN A 17 -7.54 16.18 -14.30
N LEU A 18 -8.30 15.52 -15.17
CA LEU A 18 -8.41 14.05 -15.23
C LEU A 18 -7.25 13.36 -15.97
N TRP A 19 -6.18 14.09 -16.32
CA TRP A 19 -5.01 13.50 -16.97
C TRP A 19 -4.05 12.92 -15.92
N LEU A 20 -4.07 11.59 -15.77
CA LEU A 20 -3.14 10.76 -14.99
C LEU A 20 -1.67 11.21 -14.98
N PRO A 21 -1.03 11.66 -16.09
CA PRO A 21 0.38 12.02 -16.07
C PRO A 21 0.76 13.20 -15.14
N ARG A 22 -0.21 13.96 -14.62
CA ARG A 22 0.05 15.08 -13.68
C ARG A 22 -0.12 14.74 -12.20
N GLN A 23 -0.53 13.51 -11.86
CA GLN A 23 -0.83 13.12 -10.49
C GLN A 23 0.41 12.68 -9.70
N PHE A 24 1.55 12.48 -10.36
CA PHE A 24 2.80 12.01 -9.75
C PHE A 24 3.94 13.00 -10.02
N ASP A 25 4.91 13.08 -9.11
CA ASP A 25 6.18 13.74 -9.40
C ASP A 25 7.07 12.75 -10.16
N GLN A 26 7.10 12.90 -11.48
CA GLN A 26 7.80 11.99 -12.39
C GLN A 26 9.29 11.83 -12.08
N LYS A 27 9.94 12.86 -11.52
CA LYS A 27 11.36 12.79 -11.18
C LYS A 27 11.58 11.93 -9.95
N ILE A 28 10.77 12.15 -8.92
CA ILE A 28 10.82 11.35 -7.69
C ILE A 28 10.44 9.91 -7.97
N LEU A 29 9.36 9.69 -8.72
CA LEU A 29 8.94 8.35 -9.11
C LEU A 29 10.04 7.62 -9.87
N ALA A 30 10.67 8.26 -10.86
CA ALA A 30 11.76 7.64 -11.61
C ALA A 30 12.98 7.29 -10.73
N ILE A 31 13.30 8.12 -9.73
CA ILE A 31 14.38 7.83 -8.79
C ILE A 31 14.02 6.62 -7.92
N ILE A 32 12.82 6.57 -7.37
CA ILE A 32 12.34 5.47 -6.53
C ILE A 32 12.32 4.16 -7.32
N LEU A 33 11.70 4.16 -8.51
CA LEU A 33 11.64 2.97 -9.38
C LEU A 33 13.01 2.48 -9.81
N LEU A 34 14.00 3.37 -9.97
CA LEU A 34 15.37 2.96 -10.29
C LEU A 34 16.03 2.24 -9.10
N VAL A 35 15.77 2.68 -7.88
CA VAL A 35 16.25 2.02 -6.66
C VAL A 35 15.58 0.66 -6.50
N GLU A 36 14.27 0.59 -6.65
CA GLU A 36 13.48 -0.65 -6.59
C GLU A 36 13.89 -1.67 -7.66
N ALA A 37 14.07 -1.22 -8.90
CA ALA A 37 14.62 -2.06 -9.97
C ALA A 37 16.01 -2.59 -9.60
N GLY A 38 16.81 -1.82 -8.87
CA GLY A 38 18.08 -2.26 -8.31
C GLY A 38 17.92 -3.39 -7.29
N PHE A 39 16.95 -3.31 -6.38
CA PHE A 39 16.66 -4.38 -5.42
C PHE A 39 16.16 -5.66 -6.10
N VAL A 40 15.21 -5.54 -7.04
CA VAL A 40 14.70 -6.69 -7.81
C VAL A 40 15.83 -7.34 -8.62
N ALA A 41 16.67 -6.53 -9.28
CA ALA A 41 17.83 -7.06 -10.01
C ALA A 41 18.82 -7.77 -9.07
N ALA A 42 19.09 -7.21 -7.88
CA ALA A 42 19.96 -7.83 -6.89
C ALA A 42 19.40 -9.17 -6.37
N HIS A 43 18.09 -9.26 -6.12
CA HIS A 43 17.41 -10.50 -5.75
C HIS A 43 17.56 -11.55 -6.86
N VAL A 44 17.19 -11.22 -8.10
CA VAL A 44 17.23 -12.15 -9.24
C VAL A 44 18.66 -12.62 -9.54
N ILE A 45 19.63 -11.71 -9.57
CA ILE A 45 21.03 -12.05 -9.82
C ILE A 45 21.56 -12.94 -8.69
N SER A 46 21.24 -12.62 -7.43
CA SER A 46 21.66 -13.44 -6.29
C SER A 46 21.04 -14.83 -6.33
N GLY A 47 19.75 -14.95 -6.66
CA GLY A 47 19.07 -16.23 -6.82
C GLY A 47 19.60 -17.09 -7.97
N ALA A 48 20.16 -16.45 -9.01
CA ALA A 48 20.78 -17.15 -10.13
C ALA A 48 22.24 -17.58 -9.86
N LEU A 49 22.97 -16.84 -9.01
CA LEU A 49 24.41 -17.04 -8.81
C LEU A 49 24.77 -17.76 -7.51
N LEU A 50 23.90 -17.71 -6.49
CA LEU A 50 24.18 -18.20 -5.14
C LEU A 50 23.22 -19.35 -4.80
N GLU A 51 23.69 -20.29 -3.98
CA GLU A 51 22.82 -21.37 -3.47
C GLU A 51 21.70 -20.85 -2.56
N LYS A 52 21.94 -19.73 -1.87
CA LYS A 52 20.97 -19.04 -1.03
C LYS A 52 21.10 -17.53 -1.21
N ILE A 53 19.97 -16.87 -1.45
CA ILE A 53 19.92 -15.41 -1.53
C ILE A 53 20.23 -14.82 -0.15
N PRO A 54 21.19 -13.88 -0.03
CA PRO A 54 21.43 -13.17 1.22
C PRO A 54 20.15 -12.44 1.66
N ALA A 55 19.77 -12.55 2.93
CA ALA A 55 18.53 -11.96 3.47
C ALA A 55 18.35 -10.48 3.09
N ALA A 56 19.42 -9.68 3.19
CA ALA A 56 19.39 -8.26 2.83
C ALA A 56 19.06 -7.98 1.35
N LEU A 57 19.33 -8.92 0.45
CA LEU A 57 19.08 -8.82 -1.00
C LEU A 57 17.86 -9.62 -1.44
N ASN A 58 17.22 -10.36 -0.54
CA ASN A 58 16.00 -11.08 -0.84
C ASN A 58 14.82 -10.12 -0.64
N ILE A 59 14.10 -9.74 -1.70
CA ILE A 59 12.94 -8.85 -1.58
C ILE A 59 11.83 -9.49 -0.72
N ALA A 60 11.62 -10.81 -0.82
CA ALA A 60 10.65 -11.61 -0.07
C ALA A 60 11.11 -12.00 1.34
N HIS A 61 11.98 -11.21 1.96
CA HIS A 61 12.48 -11.52 3.30
C HIS A 61 12.26 -10.34 4.23
N ASP A 62 11.62 -10.60 5.36
CA ASP A 62 11.37 -9.59 6.40
C ASP A 62 12.67 -8.97 6.88
N GLY A 63 12.73 -7.65 6.96
CA GLY A 63 13.94 -6.89 7.28
C GLY A 63 14.93 -6.74 6.12
N SER A 64 14.56 -7.05 4.88
CA SER A 64 15.40 -6.82 3.70
C SER A 64 15.64 -5.34 3.43
N LEU A 65 16.63 -5.02 2.60
CA LEU A 65 16.87 -3.62 2.20
C LEU A 65 15.70 -3.02 1.43
N ALA A 66 14.95 -3.85 0.68
CA ALA A 66 13.77 -3.41 -0.06
C ALA A 66 12.64 -3.01 0.89
N GLU A 67 12.36 -3.86 1.89
CA GLU A 67 11.34 -3.60 2.91
C GLU A 67 11.68 -2.35 3.74
N TRP A 68 12.91 -2.20 4.23
CA TRP A 68 13.34 -0.99 4.94
C TRP A 68 13.17 0.29 4.10
N PHE A 69 13.39 0.18 2.79
CA PHE A 69 13.16 1.30 1.88
C PHE A 69 11.67 1.62 1.74
N GLY A 70 10.81 0.59 1.63
CA GLY A 70 9.35 0.71 1.67
C GLY A 70 8.87 1.42 2.93
N TYR A 71 9.38 1.05 4.10
CA TYR A 71 9.08 1.73 5.38
C TYR A 71 9.40 3.22 5.35
N ILE A 72 10.52 3.61 4.74
CA ILE A 72 10.88 5.03 4.60
C ILE A 72 9.86 5.77 3.72
N LEU A 73 9.42 5.15 2.62
CA LEU A 73 8.40 5.71 1.74
C LEU A 73 7.06 5.85 2.47
N MET A 74 6.59 4.79 3.14
CA MET A 74 5.34 4.78 3.86
C MET A 74 5.32 5.75 5.04
N ALA A 75 6.37 5.79 5.85
CA ALA A 75 6.54 6.76 6.93
C ALA A 75 6.56 8.20 6.40
N GLY A 76 7.29 8.44 5.29
CA GLY A 76 7.35 9.73 4.62
C GLY A 76 5.99 10.19 4.11
N ALA A 77 5.25 9.30 3.44
CA ALA A 77 3.91 9.56 2.95
C ALA A 77 2.94 9.87 4.11
N ALA A 78 2.94 9.04 5.16
CA ALA A 78 2.11 9.26 6.35
C ALA A 78 2.41 10.63 7.02
N LEU A 79 3.69 10.99 7.16
CA LEU A 79 4.10 12.28 7.73
C LEU A 79 3.64 13.47 6.86
N MET A 80 3.76 13.36 5.54
CA MET A 80 3.29 14.41 4.63
C MET A 80 1.78 14.59 4.70
N MET A 81 1.02 13.48 4.77
CA MET A 81 -0.43 13.49 4.92
C MET A 81 -0.86 14.10 6.26
N TRP A 82 -0.16 13.76 7.35
CA TRP A 82 -0.38 14.41 8.65
C TRP A 82 -0.11 15.91 8.58
N ARG A 83 1.00 16.34 7.96
CA ARG A 83 1.31 17.78 7.79
C ARG A 83 0.27 18.50 6.95
N ALA A 84 -0.24 17.86 5.90
CA ALA A 84 -1.33 18.40 5.09
C ALA A 84 -2.60 18.61 5.91
N TYR A 85 -2.98 17.65 6.74
CA TYR A 85 -4.08 17.81 7.70
C TYR A 85 -3.84 19.00 8.65
N ARG A 86 -2.64 19.12 9.23
CA ARG A 86 -2.31 20.24 10.14
C ARG A 86 -2.38 21.61 9.48
N ARG A 87 -2.12 21.70 8.17
CA ARG A 87 -2.14 22.96 7.41
C ARG A 87 -3.53 23.32 6.89
N GLU A 88 -4.27 22.34 6.39
CA GLU A 88 -5.49 22.57 5.62
C GLU A 88 -6.77 22.09 6.34
N GLY A 89 -6.66 21.36 7.45
CA GLY A 89 -7.79 20.81 8.19
C GLY A 89 -8.54 19.70 7.44
N VAL A 90 -7.96 19.15 6.36
CA VAL A 90 -8.60 18.10 5.55
C VAL A 90 -8.54 16.76 6.28
N VAL A 91 -9.68 16.34 6.87
CA VAL A 91 -9.77 15.14 7.72
C VAL A 91 -9.35 13.87 6.98
N LEU A 92 -9.68 13.74 5.69
CA LEU A 92 -9.26 12.57 4.91
C LEU A 92 -7.74 12.46 4.78
N CYS A 93 -6.98 13.56 4.91
CA CYS A 93 -5.52 13.47 4.98
C CYS A 93 -5.05 12.82 6.29
N LEU A 94 -5.72 13.12 7.41
CA LEU A 94 -5.46 12.44 8.68
C LEU A 94 -5.79 10.95 8.59
N THR A 95 -6.95 10.62 7.99
CA THR A 95 -7.36 9.23 7.78
C THR A 95 -6.28 8.44 7.03
N PHE A 96 -5.79 8.95 5.91
CA PHE A 96 -4.72 8.27 5.17
C PHE A 96 -3.40 8.22 5.94
N ALA A 97 -3.05 9.27 6.69
CA ALA A 97 -1.87 9.22 7.55
C ALA A 97 -1.95 8.08 8.57
N VAL A 98 -3.12 7.89 9.19
CA VAL A 98 -3.37 6.78 10.14
C VAL A 98 -3.32 5.44 9.41
N VAL A 99 -3.99 5.29 8.26
CA VAL A 99 -3.98 4.03 7.48
C VAL A 99 -2.56 3.63 7.10
N LEU A 100 -1.79 4.54 6.49
CA LEU A 100 -0.42 4.26 6.06
C LEU A 100 0.50 3.92 7.25
N ALA A 101 0.34 4.64 8.36
CA ALA A 101 1.09 4.34 9.58
C ALA A 101 0.70 3.00 10.20
N THR A 102 -0.60 2.66 10.22
CA THR A 102 -1.09 1.37 10.73
C THR A 102 -0.55 0.22 9.90
N VAL A 103 -0.63 0.29 8.57
CA VAL A 103 -0.10 -0.77 7.67
C VAL A 103 1.40 -0.97 7.90
N MET A 104 2.18 0.12 7.88
CA MET A 104 3.63 0.06 8.11
C MET A 104 3.99 -0.48 9.51
N LEU A 105 3.26 -0.07 10.55
CA LEU A 105 3.51 -0.54 11.92
C LEU A 105 3.08 -2.00 12.12
N ASP A 106 2.00 -2.41 11.47
CA ASP A 106 1.54 -3.79 11.50
C ASP A 106 2.58 -4.72 10.87
N ASP A 107 3.07 -4.36 9.69
CA ASP A 107 4.12 -5.09 8.97
C ASP A 107 5.44 -5.17 9.76
N SER A 108 6.00 -4.02 10.16
CA SER A 108 7.27 -3.97 10.91
C SER A 108 7.24 -4.62 12.31
N LEU A 109 6.06 -4.83 12.88
CA LEU A 109 5.88 -5.50 14.16
C LEU A 109 5.26 -6.90 14.00
N MET A 110 5.01 -7.32 12.76
CA MET A 110 4.37 -8.59 12.39
C MET A 110 3.08 -8.82 13.20
N ILE A 111 2.27 -7.77 13.38
CA ILE A 111 1.10 -7.84 14.27
C ILE A 111 0.05 -8.79 13.69
N HIS A 112 -0.23 -8.70 12.39
CA HIS A 112 -1.19 -9.58 11.72
C HIS A 112 -0.77 -11.04 11.78
N GLU A 113 0.52 -11.35 11.63
CA GLU A 113 1.04 -12.71 11.74
C GLU A 113 0.96 -13.24 13.18
N ASN A 114 1.47 -12.46 14.13
CA ASN A 114 1.54 -12.89 15.53
C ASN A 114 0.14 -13.10 16.12
N LEU A 115 -0.78 -12.17 15.85
CA LEU A 115 -2.17 -12.29 16.29
C LEU A 115 -2.95 -13.31 15.46
N GLY A 116 -2.67 -13.42 14.15
CA GLY A 116 -3.27 -14.41 13.26
C GLY A 116 -2.97 -15.84 13.73
N ALA A 117 -1.71 -16.11 14.09
CA ALA A 117 -1.30 -17.38 14.67
C ALA A 117 -2.00 -17.67 16.03
N VAL A 118 -2.26 -16.65 16.84
CA VAL A 118 -3.06 -16.81 18.08
C VAL A 118 -4.50 -17.17 17.74
N VAL A 119 -5.15 -16.44 16.82
CA VAL A 119 -6.53 -16.71 16.38
C VAL A 119 -6.67 -18.12 15.81
N ALA A 120 -5.72 -18.53 14.96
CA ALA A 120 -5.70 -19.85 14.35
C ALA A 120 -5.69 -20.99 15.40
N ARG A 121 -4.91 -20.81 16.48
CA ARG A 121 -4.82 -21.78 17.57
C ARG A 121 -6.07 -21.80 18.45
N GLU A 122 -6.58 -20.63 18.86
CA GLU A 122 -7.67 -20.54 19.84
C GLU A 122 -9.04 -20.91 19.26
N VAL A 123 -9.26 -20.67 17.96
CA VAL A 123 -10.51 -21.01 17.28
C VAL A 123 -10.49 -22.43 16.69
N ASP A 124 -9.41 -23.18 16.94
CA ASP A 124 -9.19 -24.53 16.41
C ASP A 124 -9.34 -24.57 14.87
N LEU A 125 -8.86 -23.52 14.20
CA LEU A 125 -8.85 -23.47 12.73
C LEU A 125 -7.93 -24.55 12.18
N VAL A 126 -6.87 -24.90 12.91
CA VAL A 126 -5.93 -25.97 12.55
C VAL A 126 -6.64 -27.31 12.34
N SER A 127 -7.59 -27.68 13.21
CA SER A 127 -8.32 -28.95 13.06
C SER A 127 -9.33 -28.95 11.92
N ARG A 128 -9.76 -27.76 11.46
CA ARG A 128 -10.82 -27.59 10.45
C ARG A 128 -10.31 -27.28 9.05
N LEU A 129 -9.21 -26.55 8.94
CA LEU A 129 -8.64 -26.02 7.70
C LEU A 129 -7.25 -26.60 7.40
N GLY A 130 -6.60 -27.26 8.35
CA GLY A 130 -5.29 -27.86 8.14
C GLY A 130 -4.15 -26.84 8.11
N PRO A 131 -3.10 -27.05 7.29
CA PRO A 131 -1.92 -26.18 7.22
C PRO A 131 -2.24 -24.70 6.94
N GLU A 132 -3.24 -24.42 6.10
CA GLU A 132 -3.72 -23.06 5.72
C GLU A 132 -4.41 -22.29 6.88
N SER A 133 -4.46 -22.88 8.07
CA SER A 133 -5.10 -22.26 9.24
C SER A 133 -4.41 -20.98 9.72
N LYS A 134 -3.13 -20.78 9.41
CA LYS A 134 -2.37 -19.56 9.74
C LYS A 134 -2.92 -18.37 8.95
N ASP A 135 -2.99 -18.50 7.63
CA ASP A 135 -3.40 -17.43 6.70
C ASP A 135 -4.87 -17.03 6.93
N ALA A 136 -5.72 -18.00 7.27
CA ALA A 136 -7.09 -17.72 7.68
C ALA A 136 -7.15 -16.86 8.96
N GLY A 137 -6.24 -17.09 9.91
CA GLY A 137 -6.09 -16.27 11.11
C GLY A 137 -5.61 -14.85 10.79
N GLU A 138 -4.63 -14.71 9.89
CA GLU A 138 -4.10 -13.42 9.43
C GLU A 138 -5.18 -12.60 8.71
N LEU A 139 -5.95 -13.22 7.84
CA LEU A 139 -7.08 -12.58 7.17
C LEU A 139 -8.11 -12.03 8.17
N VAL A 140 -8.37 -12.74 9.27
CA VAL A 140 -9.25 -12.24 10.35
C VAL A 140 -8.66 -10.99 11.01
N ILE A 141 -7.35 -10.94 11.23
CA ILE A 141 -6.70 -9.74 11.79
C ILE A 141 -6.76 -8.58 10.80
N TRP A 142 -6.50 -8.81 9.51
CA TRP A 142 -6.64 -7.79 8.46
C TRP A 142 -8.06 -7.22 8.38
N ILE A 143 -9.09 -8.09 8.43
CA ILE A 143 -10.49 -7.65 8.50
C ILE A 143 -10.74 -6.81 9.75
N THR A 144 -10.18 -7.21 10.89
CA THR A 144 -10.33 -6.48 12.17
C THR A 144 -9.69 -5.09 12.09
N ILE A 145 -8.48 -4.99 11.53
CA ILE A 145 -7.80 -3.70 11.30
C ILE A 145 -8.62 -2.82 10.35
N ALA A 146 -9.10 -3.37 9.24
CA ALA A 146 -9.93 -2.64 8.29
C ALA A 146 -11.22 -2.11 8.93
N LEU A 147 -11.90 -2.92 9.74
CA LEU A 147 -13.09 -2.50 10.50
C LEU A 147 -12.78 -1.41 11.53
N PHE A 148 -11.62 -1.48 12.18
CA PHE A 148 -11.17 -0.45 13.11
C PHE A 148 -10.86 0.89 12.41
N LEU A 149 -10.33 0.83 11.18
CA LEU A 149 -10.02 2.02 10.36
C LEU A 149 -11.26 2.59 9.64
N LEU A 150 -12.32 1.80 9.45
CA LEU A 150 -13.52 2.20 8.71
C LEU A 150 -14.19 3.50 9.22
N PRO A 151 -14.37 3.74 10.54
CA PRO A 151 -14.92 5.00 11.03
C PRO A 151 -14.10 6.23 10.63
N TRP A 152 -12.76 6.09 10.56
CA TRP A 152 -11.88 7.15 10.09
C TRP A 152 -12.05 7.40 8.60
N GLY A 153 -12.25 6.34 7.81
CA GLY A 153 -12.64 6.41 6.40
C GLY A 153 -13.92 7.21 6.19
N ILE A 154 -14.97 6.83 6.90
CA ILE A 154 -16.30 7.46 6.81
C ILE A 154 -16.22 8.94 7.21
N ALA A 155 -15.59 9.25 8.35
CA ALA A 155 -15.39 10.62 8.79
C ALA A 155 -14.59 11.44 7.76
N GLY A 156 -13.52 10.87 7.23
CA GLY A 156 -12.71 11.50 6.18
C GLY A 156 -13.54 11.90 4.96
N VAL A 157 -14.40 11.01 4.47
CA VAL A 157 -15.28 11.28 3.31
C VAL A 157 -16.31 12.37 3.63
N ILE A 158 -16.94 12.32 4.80
CA ILE A 158 -18.00 13.28 5.19
C ILE A 158 -17.44 14.70 5.34
N PHE A 159 -16.27 14.85 5.96
CA PHE A 159 -15.72 16.16 6.33
C PHE A 159 -14.76 16.76 5.29
N THR A 160 -14.48 16.05 4.19
CA THR A 160 -13.52 16.52 3.18
C THR A 160 -14.20 17.26 2.03
N PRO A 161 -13.76 18.48 1.69
CA PRO A 161 -14.29 19.21 0.55
C PRO A 161 -14.16 18.43 -0.77
N VAL A 162 -15.24 18.42 -1.57
CA VAL A 162 -15.32 17.72 -2.87
C VAL A 162 -14.18 18.11 -3.83
N ALA A 163 -13.68 19.35 -3.74
CA ALA A 163 -12.56 19.82 -4.55
C ALA A 163 -11.25 19.02 -4.34
N LYS A 164 -11.11 18.32 -3.21
CA LYS A 164 -9.93 17.48 -2.89
C LYS A 164 -10.11 16.01 -3.29
N TRP A 165 -11.33 15.61 -3.65
CA TRP A 165 -11.67 14.22 -3.93
C TRP A 165 -10.82 13.57 -5.03
N PRO A 166 -10.55 14.19 -6.19
CA PRO A 166 -9.82 13.51 -7.27
C PRO A 166 -8.45 12.94 -6.86
N SER A 167 -7.64 13.72 -6.13
CA SER A 167 -6.34 13.26 -5.64
C SER A 167 -6.49 12.23 -4.53
N LEU A 168 -7.43 12.43 -3.61
CA LEU A 168 -7.62 11.54 -2.47
C LEU A 168 -8.25 10.19 -2.87
N PHE A 169 -9.08 10.14 -3.91
CA PHE A 169 -9.57 8.87 -4.48
C PHE A 169 -8.48 8.11 -5.22
N LEU A 170 -7.57 8.80 -5.92
CA LEU A 170 -6.41 8.14 -6.50
C LEU A 170 -5.55 7.52 -5.40
N LEU A 171 -5.29 8.25 -4.31
CA LEU A 171 -4.56 7.70 -3.16
C LEU A 171 -5.28 6.48 -2.56
N ALA A 172 -6.60 6.53 -2.41
CA ALA A 172 -7.37 5.36 -1.96
C ALA A 172 -7.20 4.16 -2.90
N ALA A 173 -7.25 4.38 -4.21
CA ALA A 173 -7.04 3.32 -5.19
C ALA A 173 -5.63 2.72 -5.13
N LEU A 174 -4.60 3.54 -4.88
CA LEU A 174 -3.23 3.08 -4.69
C LEU A 174 -3.05 2.28 -3.39
N ILE A 175 -3.75 2.63 -2.32
CA ILE A 175 -3.76 1.85 -1.07
C ILE A 175 -4.47 0.50 -1.28
N VAL A 176 -5.56 0.49 -2.05
CA VAL A 176 -6.23 -0.76 -2.43
C VAL A 176 -5.31 -1.63 -3.30
N MET A 177 -4.52 -1.02 -4.19
CA MET A 177 -3.49 -1.73 -4.96
C MET A 177 -2.43 -2.34 -4.04
N LEU A 178 -1.93 -1.59 -3.04
CA LEU A 178 -1.00 -2.12 -2.04
C LEU A 178 -1.60 -3.34 -1.31
N ALA A 179 -2.81 -3.21 -0.77
CA ALA A 179 -3.49 -4.30 -0.07
C ALA A 179 -3.80 -5.52 -0.97
N LEU A 180 -3.94 -5.31 -2.29
CA LEU A 180 -4.11 -6.41 -3.23
C LEU A 180 -2.84 -7.26 -3.32
N PHE A 181 -1.65 -6.65 -3.31
CA PHE A 181 -0.39 -7.40 -3.31
C PHE A 181 -0.12 -8.01 -1.93
N ALA A 182 -0.10 -7.18 -0.89
CA ALA A 182 0.26 -7.56 0.48
C ALA A 182 -0.69 -8.51 1.21
N VAL A 183 -1.88 -8.76 0.67
CA VAL A 183 -2.85 -9.69 1.27
C VAL A 183 -3.45 -10.58 0.20
N GLY A 184 -3.82 -10.00 -0.95
CA GLY A 184 -4.50 -10.75 -2.00
C GLY A 184 -3.58 -11.70 -2.77
N ILE A 185 -2.38 -11.26 -3.15
CA ILE A 185 -1.42 -12.10 -3.88
C ILE A 185 -0.73 -13.07 -2.93
N ASP A 186 -0.30 -12.60 -1.76
CA ASP A 186 0.25 -13.42 -0.67
C ASP A 186 -0.64 -14.63 -0.36
N PHE A 187 -1.92 -14.39 -0.06
CA PHE A 187 -2.88 -15.47 0.25
C PHE A 187 -3.11 -16.46 -0.91
N LEU A 188 -2.82 -16.09 -2.15
CA LEU A 188 -2.94 -16.97 -3.32
C LEU A 188 -1.64 -17.72 -3.62
N HIS A 189 -0.51 -17.27 -3.11
CA HIS A 189 0.81 -17.77 -3.47
C HIS A 189 0.94 -19.27 -3.17
N GLU A 190 0.76 -19.67 -1.91
CA GLU A 190 0.91 -21.07 -1.48
C GLU A 190 -0.05 -22.02 -2.22
N PRO A 191 -1.39 -21.81 -2.23
CA PRO A 191 -2.31 -22.76 -2.87
C PRO A 191 -2.12 -22.85 -4.38
N VAL A 192 -1.73 -21.74 -5.05
CA VAL A 192 -1.44 -21.76 -6.49
C VAL A 192 -0.15 -22.54 -6.76
N CYS A 193 0.93 -22.27 -6.03
CA CYS A 193 2.20 -22.95 -6.28
C CYS A 193 2.15 -24.45 -5.96
N GLU A 194 1.39 -24.85 -4.93
CA GLU A 194 1.12 -26.26 -4.66
C GLU A 194 0.32 -26.93 -5.79
N ALA A 195 -0.74 -26.28 -6.29
CA ALA A 195 -1.60 -26.84 -7.33
C ALA A 195 -0.87 -27.08 -8.67
N PHE A 196 0.08 -26.21 -9.02
CA PHE A 196 0.77 -26.27 -10.31
C PHE A 196 2.15 -26.94 -10.26
N ALA A 197 2.73 -27.15 -9.07
CA ALA A 197 4.00 -27.86 -8.85
C ALA A 197 5.18 -27.39 -9.71
N PHE A 198 5.21 -26.10 -10.10
CA PHE A 198 6.32 -25.53 -10.86
C PHE A 198 7.43 -25.04 -9.93
N HIS A 199 8.65 -25.53 -10.15
CA HIS A 199 9.85 -25.17 -9.37
C HIS A 199 10.18 -23.66 -9.34
N TRP A 200 9.72 -22.89 -10.34
CA TRP A 200 9.94 -21.44 -10.44
C TRP A 200 8.74 -20.62 -9.91
N CYS A 201 7.66 -21.27 -9.48
CA CYS A 201 6.43 -20.60 -9.06
C CYS A 201 6.70 -19.65 -7.88
N PHE A 202 7.38 -20.15 -6.84
CA PHE A 202 7.70 -19.38 -5.64
C PHE A 202 8.45 -18.08 -5.97
N GLN A 203 9.57 -18.17 -6.70
CA GLN A 203 10.32 -16.96 -7.09
C GLN A 203 9.52 -15.99 -7.96
N ALA A 204 8.61 -16.49 -8.79
CA ALA A 204 7.78 -15.61 -9.61
C ALA A 204 6.71 -14.90 -8.76
N PHE A 205 6.13 -15.59 -7.77
CA PHE A 205 5.19 -14.99 -6.84
C PHE A 205 5.85 -13.98 -5.93
N ASP A 206 7.00 -14.29 -5.32
CA ASP A 206 7.84 -13.34 -4.57
C ASP A 206 8.02 -12.03 -5.36
N ILE A 207 8.41 -12.11 -6.64
CA ILE A 207 8.62 -10.93 -7.49
C ILE A 207 7.30 -10.18 -7.79
N ILE A 208 6.19 -10.89 -7.96
CA ILE A 208 4.89 -10.28 -8.28
C ILE A 208 4.29 -9.62 -7.04
N GLU A 209 4.40 -10.28 -5.90
CA GLU A 209 3.90 -9.87 -4.60
C GLU A 209 4.72 -8.69 -4.07
N ASP A 210 5.96 -8.92 -3.63
CA ASP A 210 6.84 -7.89 -3.07
C ASP A 210 7.13 -6.78 -4.09
N GLY A 211 7.34 -7.14 -5.36
CA GLY A 211 7.56 -6.15 -6.41
C GLY A 211 6.31 -5.29 -6.69
N GLY A 212 5.12 -5.86 -6.49
CA GLY A 212 3.85 -5.14 -6.58
C GLY A 212 3.62 -4.21 -5.40
N GLU A 213 4.02 -4.61 -4.19
CA GLU A 213 4.02 -3.77 -3.00
C GLU A 213 4.96 -2.59 -3.15
N MET A 214 6.22 -2.84 -3.49
CA MET A 214 7.24 -1.80 -3.75
C MET A 214 6.71 -0.77 -4.75
N LEU A 215 6.16 -1.22 -5.89
CA LEU A 215 5.56 -0.34 -6.88
C LEU A 215 4.40 0.49 -6.32
N SER A 216 3.55 -0.13 -5.49
CA SER A 216 2.41 0.55 -4.87
C SER A 216 2.86 1.65 -3.92
N GLU A 217 3.85 1.37 -3.07
CA GLU A 217 4.47 2.33 -2.15
C GLU A 217 5.14 3.48 -2.91
N ALA A 218 5.88 3.20 -3.98
CA ALA A 218 6.48 4.20 -4.86
C ALA A 218 5.43 5.16 -5.43
N LEU A 219 4.32 4.62 -5.93
CA LEU A 219 3.22 5.40 -6.50
C LEU A 219 2.52 6.23 -5.42
N ILE A 220 2.27 5.66 -4.24
CA ILE A 220 1.71 6.37 -3.09
C ILE A 220 2.60 7.55 -2.72
N PHE A 221 3.89 7.31 -2.49
CA PHE A 221 4.82 8.36 -2.09
C PHE A 221 4.95 9.43 -3.17
N ALA A 222 5.14 9.06 -4.43
CA ALA A 222 5.28 10.02 -5.52
C ALA A 222 4.00 10.86 -5.73
N HIS A 223 2.82 10.29 -5.47
CA HIS A 223 1.55 11.02 -5.49
C HIS A 223 1.47 12.02 -4.33
N VAL A 224 1.69 11.56 -3.10
CA VAL A 224 1.65 12.40 -1.90
C VAL A 224 2.68 13.53 -1.99
N TRP A 225 3.89 13.22 -2.46
CA TRP A 225 4.95 14.19 -2.70
C TRP A 225 4.51 15.29 -3.68
N LYS A 226 3.86 14.90 -4.77
CA LYS A 226 3.41 15.85 -5.79
C LYS A 226 2.34 16.80 -5.26
N VAL A 227 1.41 16.27 -4.46
CA VAL A 227 0.22 17.00 -4.01
C VAL A 227 0.53 17.89 -2.80
N PHE A 228 1.40 17.45 -1.89
CA PHE A 228 1.55 18.06 -0.56
C PHE A 228 2.95 18.58 -0.20
N ARG A 229 3.90 18.60 -1.15
CA ARG A 229 5.20 19.28 -0.95
C ARG A 229 5.04 20.78 -0.67
#